data_AF-A0A1X1YYC7-F1
#
_entry.id   AF-A0A1X1YYC7-F1
#
_cell.length_a   1.000
_cell.length_b   1.000
_cell.length_c   1.000
_cell.angle_alpha   90.00
_cell.angle_beta   90.00
_cell.angle_gamma   90.00
#
_symmetry.space_group_name_H-M   'P 1'
#
loop_
_entity.id
_entity.type
_entity.pdbx_description
1 polymer ?
#
loop_
_entity_poly.entity_id
_entity_poly.type
_entity_poly.pdbx_seq_one_letter_code
_entity_poly.pdbx_strand_id
1 'polypeptide(L)'
;MHVLFHQEVEMSTEPTAREALDEARDDITFARKAALSGDDSRRAQYAMAAIDSAATTLLDPAATPPEVVAARFFLYEGLALDGRAGACGADSIHTEDEASALDADAQAWLQNYLSTQRDLPAVALYDNSIGL
;
A
#
# COMPACT_ATOMS: atom_id res chain seq x y z
N MET A 1 25.97 39.56 -25.59
CA MET A 1 25.57 38.16 -25.80
C MET A 1 26.21 37.34 -24.69
N HIS A 2 25.39 36.86 -23.77
CA HIS A 2 25.50 35.62 -22.96
C HIS A 2 24.57 35.80 -21.75
N VAL A 3 23.32 35.43 -21.99
CA VAL A 3 22.32 35.20 -20.95
C VAL A 3 22.66 33.81 -20.41
N LEU A 4 23.16 33.72 -19.18
CA LEU A 4 23.32 32.45 -18.50
C LEU A 4 21.93 32.02 -18.03
N PHE A 5 21.32 31.12 -18.80
CA PHE A 5 20.15 30.37 -18.39
C PHE A 5 20.50 29.59 -17.12
N HIS A 6 19.88 29.97 -15.99
CA HIS A 6 19.73 29.08 -14.85
C HIS A 6 18.68 28.04 -15.22
N GLN A 7 19.13 26.90 -15.73
CA GLN A 7 18.29 25.74 -15.97
C GLN A 7 18.56 24.69 -14.89
N GLU A 8 17.47 24.33 -14.20
CA GLU A 8 17.17 23.03 -13.56
C GLU A 8 18.02 22.56 -12.36
N VAL A 9 17.40 22.62 -11.17
CA VAL A 9 17.14 21.39 -10.39
C VAL A 9 15.71 21.54 -9.84
N GLU A 10 14.72 21.01 -10.55
CA GLU A 10 13.48 20.63 -9.87
C GLU A 10 13.89 19.63 -8.79
N MET A 11 13.67 19.97 -7.53
CA MET A 11 13.73 18.98 -6.45
C MET A 11 12.60 17.99 -6.70
N SER A 12 12.84 16.96 -7.49
CA SER A 12 12.07 15.73 -7.45
C SER A 12 12.33 15.11 -6.09
N THR A 13 11.60 15.56 -5.07
CA THR A 13 11.55 14.87 -3.79
C THR A 13 10.91 13.53 -4.06
N GLU A 14 11.75 12.52 -4.34
CA GLU A 14 11.32 11.13 -4.32
C GLU A 14 10.60 10.89 -2.99
N PRO A 15 9.42 10.24 -3.01
CA PRO A 15 8.66 10.00 -1.79
C PRO A 15 9.53 9.18 -0.84
N THR A 16 9.49 9.54 0.43
CA THR A 16 10.15 8.73 1.47
C THR A 16 9.52 7.33 1.54
N ALA A 17 10.27 6.33 2.03
CA ALA A 17 9.73 5.01 2.35
C ALA A 17 8.38 5.05 3.06
N ARG A 18 8.23 6.00 4.00
CA ARG A 18 7.04 6.19 4.82
C ARG A 18 5.85 6.75 4.02
N GLU A 19 6.08 7.75 3.17
CA GLU A 19 5.05 8.32 2.30
C GLU A 19 4.56 7.29 1.29
N ALA A 20 5.48 6.58 0.63
CA ALA A 20 5.13 5.50 -0.28
C ALA A 20 4.36 4.37 0.42
N LEU A 21 4.69 4.07 1.67
CA LEU A 21 3.98 3.06 2.45
C LEU A 21 2.54 3.51 2.80
N ASP A 22 2.37 4.79 3.16
CA ASP A 22 1.06 5.37 3.43
C ASP A 22 0.20 5.45 2.15
N GLU A 23 0.79 5.73 0.99
CA GLU A 23 0.10 5.64 -0.31
C GLU A 23 -0.34 4.20 -0.62
N ALA A 24 0.55 3.22 -0.48
CA ALA A 24 0.22 1.82 -0.71
C ALA A 24 -0.97 1.36 0.15
N ARG A 25 -0.97 1.79 1.40
CA ARG A 25 -2.05 1.53 2.36
C ARG A 25 -3.39 2.12 1.89
N ASP A 26 -3.41 3.36 1.43
CA ASP A 26 -4.63 4.03 0.97
C ASP A 26 -5.16 3.42 -0.32
N ASP A 27 -4.27 3.03 -1.24
CA ASP A 27 -4.64 2.34 -2.47
C ASP A 27 -5.22 0.94 -2.22
N ILE A 28 -4.67 0.16 -1.26
CA ILE A 28 -5.31 -1.09 -0.83
C ILE A 28 -6.72 -0.84 -0.29
N THR A 29 -6.91 0.25 0.46
CA THR A 29 -8.25 0.64 0.93
C THR A 29 -9.21 0.91 -0.24
N PHE A 30 -8.76 1.66 -1.26
CA PHE A 30 -9.59 1.96 -2.42
C PHE A 30 -9.84 0.73 -3.29
N ALA A 31 -8.85 -0.14 -3.48
CA ALA A 31 -8.98 -1.40 -4.19
C ALA A 31 -10.02 -2.32 -3.54
N ARG A 32 -9.99 -2.46 -2.20
CA ARG A 32 -11.00 -3.21 -1.45
C ARG A 32 -12.40 -2.61 -1.62
N LYS A 33 -12.56 -1.28 -1.54
CA LYS A 33 -13.85 -0.59 -1.76
C LYS A 33 -14.39 -0.80 -3.17
N ALA A 34 -13.53 -0.74 -4.17
CA ALA A 34 -13.89 -1.02 -5.56
C ALA A 34 -14.31 -2.48 -5.74
N ALA A 35 -13.61 -3.44 -5.11
CA ALA A 35 -13.98 -4.85 -5.11
C ALA A 35 -15.37 -5.09 -4.50
N LEU A 36 -15.68 -4.45 -3.36
CA LEU A 36 -17.00 -4.53 -2.72
C LEU A 36 -18.12 -3.94 -3.58
N SER A 37 -17.79 -2.96 -4.42
CA SER A 37 -18.74 -2.31 -5.33
C SER A 37 -18.86 -3.02 -6.69
N GLY A 38 -18.10 -4.09 -6.92
CA GLY A 38 -18.04 -4.80 -8.21
C GLY A 38 -17.34 -4.03 -9.33
N ASP A 39 -16.56 -3.00 -9.01
CA ASP A 39 -15.80 -2.20 -9.98
C ASP A 39 -14.42 -2.82 -10.20
N ASP A 40 -14.38 -3.84 -11.06
CA ASP A 40 -13.14 -4.57 -11.37
C ASP A 40 -12.05 -3.68 -11.97
N SER A 41 -12.41 -2.67 -12.76
CA SER A 41 -11.44 -1.76 -13.39
C SER A 41 -10.75 -0.89 -12.35
N ARG A 42 -11.52 -0.29 -11.43
CA ARG A 42 -10.93 0.51 -10.34
C ARG A 42 -10.20 -0.37 -9.33
N ARG A 43 -10.70 -1.58 -9.07
CA ARG A 43 -10.00 -2.54 -8.21
C ARG A 43 -8.59 -2.80 -8.73
N ALA A 44 -8.45 -3.16 -10.01
CA ALA A 44 -7.14 -3.43 -10.61
C ALA A 44 -6.25 -2.17 -10.64
N GLN A 45 -6.80 -1.00 -10.98
CA GLN A 45 -6.05 0.26 -10.98
C GLN A 45 -5.45 0.58 -9.61
N TYR A 46 -6.25 0.53 -8.55
CA TYR A 46 -5.77 0.80 -7.19
C TYR A 46 -4.84 -0.32 -6.70
N ALA A 47 -5.10 -1.58 -7.05
CA ALA A 47 -4.22 -2.68 -6.68
C ALA A 47 -2.81 -2.54 -7.31
N MET A 48 -2.73 -2.13 -8.58
CA MET A 48 -1.45 -1.83 -9.23
C MET A 48 -0.72 -0.64 -8.59
N ALA A 49 -1.44 0.44 -8.27
CA ALA A 49 -0.86 1.60 -7.59
C ALA A 49 -0.28 1.21 -6.21
N ALA A 50 -1.02 0.40 -5.44
CA ALA A 50 -0.54 -0.14 -4.17
C ALA A 50 0.73 -1.00 -4.31
N ILE A 51 0.81 -1.81 -5.36
CA ILE A 51 2.00 -2.63 -5.67
C ILE A 51 3.21 -1.72 -5.93
N ASP A 52 3.05 -0.68 -6.74
CA ASP A 52 4.13 0.23 -7.12
C ASP A 52 4.64 1.04 -5.92
N SER A 53 3.74 1.56 -5.08
CA SER A 53 4.11 2.30 -3.87
C SER A 53 4.74 1.39 -2.81
N ALA A 54 4.23 0.16 -2.63
CA ALA A 54 4.86 -0.83 -1.76
C ALA A 54 6.27 -1.23 -2.26
N ALA A 55 6.45 -1.41 -3.57
CA ALA A 55 7.75 -1.68 -4.15
C ALA A 55 8.73 -0.52 -3.93
N THR A 56 8.24 0.73 -3.99
CA THR A 56 9.05 1.92 -3.69
C THR A 56 9.59 1.88 -2.26
N THR A 57 8.75 1.58 -1.27
CA THR A 57 9.21 1.37 0.12
C THR A 57 10.23 0.24 0.24
N LEU A 58 10.06 -0.87 -0.49
CA LEU A 58 10.98 -2.01 -0.43
C LEU A 58 12.34 -1.75 -1.08
N LEU A 59 12.42 -0.80 -2.01
CA LEU A 59 13.65 -0.40 -2.67
C LEU A 59 14.39 0.71 -1.92
N ASP A 60 13.71 1.41 -1.00
CA ASP A 60 14.31 2.48 -0.19
C ASP A 60 15.24 1.88 0.91
N PRO A 61 16.56 2.15 0.86
CA PRO A 61 17.50 1.66 1.87
C PRO A 61 17.31 2.29 3.25
N ALA A 62 16.56 3.40 3.36
CA ALA A 62 16.22 4.04 4.62
C ALA A 62 14.95 3.45 5.27
N ALA A 63 14.24 2.54 4.59
CA ALA A 63 13.07 1.88 5.15
C ALA A 63 13.43 1.10 6.41
N THR A 64 12.65 1.31 7.47
CA THR A 64 12.83 0.60 8.73
C THR A 64 12.34 -0.85 8.62
N PRO A 65 12.84 -1.79 9.44
CA PRO A 65 12.37 -3.17 9.42
C PRO A 65 10.84 -3.35 9.49
N PRO A 66 10.09 -2.66 10.37
CA PRO A 66 8.63 -2.79 10.38
C PRO A 66 7.95 -2.20 9.14
N GLU A 67 8.50 -1.16 8.51
CA GLU A 67 8.00 -0.62 7.23
C GLU A 67 8.19 -1.60 6.09
N VAL A 68 9.32 -2.31 6.05
CA VAL A 68 9.57 -3.37 5.06
C VAL A 68 8.55 -4.51 5.20
N VAL A 69 8.24 -4.93 6.43
CA VAL A 69 7.22 -5.97 6.67
C VAL A 69 5.82 -5.47 6.25
N ALA A 70 5.48 -4.22 6.57
CA ALA A 70 4.22 -3.62 6.13
C ALA A 70 4.13 -3.49 4.60
N ALA A 71 5.21 -3.10 3.93
CA ALA A 71 5.26 -2.99 2.48
C ALA A 71 5.09 -4.36 1.81
N ARG A 72 5.73 -5.41 2.32
CA ARG A 72 5.51 -6.79 1.84
C ARG A 72 4.07 -7.24 2.03
N PHE A 73 3.46 -6.92 3.16
CA PHE A 73 2.04 -7.19 3.39
C PHE A 73 1.15 -6.52 2.33
N PHE A 74 1.37 -5.24 2.03
CA PHE A 74 0.59 -4.55 0.99
C PHE A 74 0.90 -5.03 -0.43
N LEU A 75 2.14 -5.42 -0.71
CA LEU A 75 2.51 -6.03 -1.98
C LEU A 75 1.74 -7.34 -2.21
N TYR A 76 1.71 -8.22 -1.20
CA TYR A 76 0.93 -9.45 -1.23
C TYR A 76 -0.56 -9.17 -1.48
N GLU A 77 -1.12 -8.22 -0.74
CA GLU A 77 -2.53 -7.89 -0.83
C GLU A 77 -2.92 -7.25 -2.18
N GLY A 78 -2.08 -6.34 -2.67
CA GLY A 78 -2.26 -5.72 -3.98
C GLY A 78 -2.24 -6.78 -5.09
N LEU A 79 -1.29 -7.73 -5.04
CA LEU A 79 -1.25 -8.84 -5.99
C LEU A 79 -2.50 -9.71 -5.92
N ALA A 80 -3.05 -9.95 -4.73
CA ALA A 80 -4.30 -10.68 -4.59
C ALA A 80 -5.50 -9.94 -5.20
N LEU A 81 -5.59 -8.62 -4.98
CA LEU A 81 -6.66 -7.77 -5.52
C LEU A 81 -6.55 -7.55 -7.04
N ASP A 82 -5.34 -7.60 -7.59
CA ASP A 82 -5.06 -7.60 -9.03
C ASP A 82 -5.30 -8.98 -9.70
N GLY A 83 -5.65 -10.01 -8.91
CA GLY A 83 -5.89 -11.37 -9.42
C GLY A 83 -4.61 -12.16 -9.72
N ARG A 84 -3.47 -11.71 -9.19
CA ARG A 84 -2.13 -12.28 -9.37
C ARG A 84 -1.56 -12.82 -8.05
N ALA A 85 -2.42 -13.36 -7.19
CA ALA A 85 -2.04 -13.83 -5.85
C ALA A 85 -0.85 -14.80 -5.83
N GLY A 86 -0.64 -15.60 -6.88
CA GLY A 86 0.51 -16.51 -7.00
C GLY A 86 1.72 -15.98 -7.78
N ALA A 87 1.75 -14.69 -8.12
CA ALA A 87 2.84 -14.08 -8.86
C ALA A 87 3.88 -13.45 -7.91
N CYS A 88 5.10 -13.24 -8.42
CA CYS A 88 6.16 -12.49 -7.73
C CYS A 88 6.53 -13.00 -6.32
N GLY A 89 6.34 -14.29 -6.05
CA GLY A 89 6.65 -14.87 -4.73
C GLY A 89 5.72 -14.42 -3.61
N ALA A 90 4.55 -13.86 -3.95
CA ALA A 90 3.52 -13.45 -2.99
C ALA A 90 3.14 -14.57 -2.02
N ASP A 91 3.06 -15.82 -2.50
CA ASP A 91 2.79 -17.00 -1.67
C ASP A 91 3.88 -17.28 -0.60
N SER A 92 5.05 -16.66 -0.71
CA SER A 92 6.16 -16.77 0.25
C SER A 92 6.21 -15.62 1.25
N ILE A 93 5.27 -14.67 1.18
CA ILE A 93 5.17 -13.55 2.12
C ILE A 93 4.35 -14.01 3.32
N HIS A 94 5.02 -14.25 4.44
CA HIS A 94 4.40 -14.65 5.70
C HIS A 94 4.54 -13.50 6.71
N THR A 95 3.65 -12.52 6.63
CA THR A 95 3.70 -11.31 7.46
C THR A 95 3.77 -11.60 8.95
N GLU A 96 3.12 -12.67 9.43
CA GLU A 96 3.15 -13.06 10.85
C GLU A 96 4.53 -13.58 11.27
N ASP A 97 5.18 -14.40 10.44
CA ASP A 97 6.53 -14.92 10.68
C ASP A 97 7.56 -13.79 10.60
N GLU A 98 7.44 -12.91 9.60
CA GLU A 98 8.31 -11.74 9.46
C GLU A 98 8.15 -10.76 10.63
N ALA A 99 6.92 -10.53 11.09
CA ALA A 99 6.64 -9.71 12.26
C ALA A 99 7.24 -10.33 13.54
N SER A 100 7.22 -11.65 13.68
CA SER A 100 7.78 -12.34 14.85
C SER A 100 9.29 -12.15 15.01
N ALA A 101 10.00 -11.83 13.93
CA ALA A 101 11.43 -11.53 13.93
C ALA A 101 11.76 -10.09 14.36
N LEU A 102 10.76 -9.21 14.47
CA LEU A 102 10.91 -7.83 14.93
C LEU A 102 10.99 -7.76 16.46
N ASP A 103 11.57 -6.69 16.99
CA ASP A 103 11.47 -6.38 18.41
C ASP A 103 10.04 -5.96 18.81
N ALA A 104 9.77 -5.90 20.12
CA ALA A 104 8.43 -5.65 20.64
C ALA A 104 7.85 -4.29 20.24
N ASP A 105 8.69 -3.24 20.14
CA ASP A 105 8.23 -1.90 19.78
C ASP A 105 7.88 -1.84 18.29
N ALA A 106 8.69 -2.47 17.44
CA ALA A 106 8.44 -2.62 16.02
C ALA A 106 7.20 -3.50 15.72
N GLN A 107 7.00 -4.58 16.49
CA GLN A 107 5.77 -5.38 16.40
C GLN A 107 4.53 -4.57 16.79
N ALA A 108 4.60 -3.80 17.87
CA ALA A 108 3.49 -2.95 18.32
C ALA A 108 3.16 -1.86 17.31
N TRP A 109 4.19 -1.23 16.72
CA TRP A 109 4.01 -0.27 15.63
C TRP A 109 3.32 -0.93 14.43
N LEU A 110 3.81 -2.10 13.99
CA LEU A 110 3.27 -2.80 12.82
C LEU A 110 1.81 -3.19 13.05
N GLN A 111 1.50 -3.72 14.23
CA GLN A 111 0.14 -4.09 14.59
C GLN A 111 -0.79 -2.87 14.60
N ASN A 112 -0.38 -1.75 15.20
CA ASN A 112 -1.16 -0.52 15.21
C ASN A 112 -1.39 -0.03 13.78
N TYR A 113 -0.31 0.02 12.99
CA TYR A 113 -0.32 0.50 11.62
C TYR A 113 -1.26 -0.32 10.73
N LEU A 114 -1.19 -1.66 10.78
CA LEU A 114 -2.08 -2.54 10.01
C LEU A 114 -3.51 -2.58 10.57
N SER A 115 -3.72 -2.34 11.87
CA SER A 115 -5.07 -2.36 12.47
C SER A 115 -5.94 -1.23 11.94
N THR A 116 -5.36 -0.07 11.63
CA THR A 116 -6.11 1.04 10.99
C THR A 116 -6.69 0.70 9.61
N GLN A 117 -6.23 -0.38 8.97
CA GLN A 117 -6.80 -0.92 7.73
C GLN A 117 -7.95 -1.92 7.96
N ARG A 118 -8.01 -2.56 9.14
CA ARG A 118 -9.04 -3.56 9.48
C ARG A 118 -10.34 -2.93 9.97
N ASP A 119 -10.30 -1.71 10.49
CA ASP A 119 -11.45 -1.01 11.07
C ASP A 119 -12.37 -0.32 10.05
N LEU A 120 -12.24 -0.60 8.75
CA LEU A 120 -13.23 -0.16 7.77
C LEU A 120 -14.50 -1.01 7.93
N PRO A 121 -15.60 -0.46 8.45
CA PRO A 121 -16.79 -1.25 8.69
C PRO A 121 -17.37 -1.72 7.35
N ALA A 122 -17.76 -2.99 7.27
CA ALA A 122 -18.56 -3.58 6.19
C ALA A 122 -19.96 -2.92 6.02
N VAL A 123 -20.21 -1.77 6.65
CA VAL A 123 -21.52 -1.15 6.86
C VAL A 123 -21.83 -0.07 5.82
N ALA A 124 -20.93 0.21 4.87
CA ALA A 124 -21.23 1.10 3.74
C ALA A 124 -22.02 0.41 2.59
N LEU A 125 -22.75 -0.68 2.87
CA LEU A 125 -23.52 -1.45 1.89
C LEU A 125 -25.04 -1.43 2.10
N TYR A 126 -25.58 -0.62 3.01
CA TYR A 126 -27.02 -0.42 3.12
C TYR A 126 -27.33 1.06 3.33
N ASP A 127 -27.59 1.78 2.23
CA ASP A 127 -28.83 2.56 2.06
C ASP A 127 -28.83 3.22 0.67
N ASN A 128 -29.41 2.54 -0.33
CA ASN A 128 -29.88 3.20 -1.55
C ASN A 128 -31.29 2.72 -1.87
N SER A 129 -32.11 2.59 -0.82
CA SER A 129 -33.49 2.12 -0.93
C SER A 129 -34.50 3.10 -0.33
N ILE A 130 -34.51 4.36 -0.78
CA ILE A 130 -35.70 5.25 -0.74
C ILE A 130 -35.57 6.23 -1.93
N GLY A 131 -36.48 6.38 -2.89
CA GLY A 131 -37.81 5.84 -3.12
C GLY A 131 -38.33 6.44 -4.44
N LEU A 132 -39.06 5.64 -5.20
CA LEU A 132 -39.88 6.05 -6.36
C LEU A 132 -41.06 6.93 -5.93
#